data_AF-A0AAD6Z3I1-F1
#
_entry.id   AF-A0AAD6Z3I1-F1
#
_cell.length_a   1.000
_cell.length_b   1.000
_cell.length_c   1.000
_cell.angle_alpha   90.00
_cell.angle_beta   90.00
_cell.angle_gamma   90.00
#
_symmetry.space_group_name_H-M   'P 1'
#
loop_
_entity.id
_entity.type
_entity.pdbx_description
1 polymer ?
#
loop_
_entity_poly.entity_id
_entity_poly.type
_entity_poly.pdbx_seq_one_letter_code
_entity_poly.pdbx_strand_id
1 'polypeptide(L)'
;RGHWCPFCRGWLSQLATLLPAIIAAGGTPVIITAEAEKYLDDTCAATKYDGKAIVDPENRLAKELDARGLVHVAISERSGYDHGMAQPALLVLKENGTVLESWMNLGGAKDRPVLDEVWENVEAQLHG
;
A
#
# COMPACT_ATOMS: atom_id res chain seq x y z
N ARG A 1 -2.27 4.87 -5.87
CA ARG A 1 -2.89 5.92 -6.73
C ARG A 1 -2.19 7.27 -6.55
N GLY A 2 -2.60 8.14 -5.63
CA GLY A 2 -1.99 9.48 -5.47
C GLY A 2 -2.73 10.41 -4.49
N HIS A 3 -2.18 11.61 -4.30
CA HIS A 3 -2.57 12.64 -3.31
C HIS A 3 -4.02 13.09 -3.43
N TRP A 4 -4.54 13.18 -4.65
CA TRP A 4 -5.90 13.64 -4.94
C TRP A 4 -6.99 12.65 -4.50
N CYS A 5 -6.63 11.41 -4.17
CA CYS A 5 -7.57 10.33 -3.86
C CYS A 5 -7.97 10.34 -2.36
N PRO A 6 -9.21 10.70 -1.99
CA PRO A 6 -9.62 10.77 -0.58
C PRO A 6 -9.55 9.42 0.13
N PHE A 7 -9.95 8.34 -0.54
CA PHE A 7 -9.83 6.97 0.01
C PHE A 7 -8.38 6.56 0.25
N CYS A 8 -7.45 7.04 -0.58
CA CYS A 8 -6.03 6.74 -0.43
C CYS A 8 -5.46 7.48 0.79
N ARG A 9 -5.83 8.76 0.96
CA ARG A 9 -5.46 9.51 2.17
C ARG A 9 -6.04 8.88 3.44
N GLY A 10 -7.30 8.45 3.41
CA GLY A 10 -7.92 7.75 4.54
C GLY A 10 -7.16 6.48 4.95
N TRP A 11 -6.81 5.65 3.97
CA TRP A 11 -5.98 4.46 4.20
C TRP A 11 -4.60 4.80 4.76
N LEU A 12 -3.94 5.84 4.23
CA LEU A 12 -2.63 6.27 4.74
C LEU A 12 -2.71 6.80 6.18
N SER A 13 -3.79 7.49 6.54
CA SER A 13 -4.02 7.92 7.92
C SER A 13 -4.28 6.76 8.87
N GLN A 14 -5.00 5.72 8.44
CA GLN A 14 -5.15 4.48 9.22
C GLN A 14 -3.80 3.74 9.35
N LEU A 15 -3.04 3.66 8.26
CA LEU A 15 -1.72 3.05 8.31
C LEU A 15 -0.79 3.81 9.27
N ALA A 16 -0.85 5.15 9.28
CA ALA A 16 -0.09 5.98 10.21
C ALA A 16 -0.39 5.66 11.68
N THR A 17 -1.65 5.36 12.03
CA THR A 17 -1.99 4.95 13.41
C THR A 17 -1.50 3.56 13.78
N LEU A 18 -1.28 2.68 12.79
CA LEU A 18 -0.80 1.31 12.98
C LEU A 18 0.74 1.19 12.98
N LEU A 19 1.47 2.22 12.54
CA LEU A 19 2.95 2.17 12.46
C LEU A 19 3.62 1.69 13.75
N PRO A 20 3.26 2.19 14.95
CA PRO A 20 3.92 1.77 16.17
C PRO A 20 3.75 0.27 16.46
N ALA A 21 2.57 -0.29 16.20
CA ALA A 21 2.28 -1.71 16.40
C ALA A 21 3.05 -2.58 15.41
N ILE A 22 3.03 -2.20 14.12
CA ILE A 22 3.76 -2.93 13.07
C ILE A 22 5.26 -2.93 13.35
N ILE A 23 5.82 -1.78 13.75
CA ILE A 23 7.25 -1.65 14.09
C ILE A 23 7.60 -2.46 15.35
N ALA A 24 6.75 -2.45 16.38
CA ALA A 24 6.96 -3.24 17.59
C ALA A 24 6.97 -4.75 17.31
N ALA A 25 6.21 -5.20 16.31
CA ALA A 25 6.22 -6.58 15.81
C ALA A 25 7.41 -6.90 14.88
N GLY A 26 8.33 -5.95 14.66
CA GLY A 26 9.49 -6.11 13.77
C GLY A 26 9.18 -5.91 12.28
N GLY A 27 7.98 -5.43 11.93
CA GLY A 27 7.58 -5.14 10.56
C GLY A 27 8.15 -3.83 10.02
N THR A 28 8.16 -3.69 8.70
CA THR A 28 8.52 -2.45 8.00
C THR A 28 7.36 -1.98 7.12
N PRO A 29 6.55 -1.00 7.58
CA PRO A 29 5.51 -0.40 6.77
C PRO A 29 6.12 0.35 5.58
N VAL A 30 5.63 0.09 4.37
CA VAL A 30 6.07 0.78 3.14
C VAL A 30 4.85 1.17 2.31
N ILE A 31 4.81 2.42 1.86
CA ILE A 31 3.84 2.87 0.86
C ILE A 31 4.51 2.98 -0.52
N ILE A 32 3.78 2.63 -1.57
CA ILE A 32 4.26 2.70 -2.95
C ILE A 32 3.24 3.48 -3.78
N THR A 33 3.70 4.43 -4.58
CA THR A 33 2.83 5.24 -5.45
C THR A 33 3.42 5.42 -6.84
N ALA A 34 2.57 5.36 -7.86
CA ALA A 34 2.91 5.69 -9.25
C ALA A 34 2.83 7.20 -9.54
N GLU A 35 2.45 8.00 -8.55
CA GLU A 35 2.35 9.44 -8.70
C GLU A 35 3.72 10.12 -8.60
N ALA A 36 3.89 11.23 -9.33
CA ALA A 36 5.12 12.01 -9.31
C ALA A 36 5.54 12.45 -7.89
N GLU A 37 6.84 12.41 -7.63
CA GLU A 37 7.46 12.65 -6.32
C GLU A 37 7.08 14.00 -5.70
N LYS A 38 6.84 15.03 -6.51
CA LYS A 38 6.47 16.38 -6.05
C LYS A 38 5.21 16.44 -5.16
N TYR A 39 4.41 15.38 -5.12
CA TYR A 39 3.20 15.30 -4.28
C TYR A 39 3.40 14.50 -2.99
N LEU A 40 4.57 13.87 -2.80
CA LEU A 40 4.81 12.96 -1.69
C LEU A 40 4.80 13.70 -0.35
N ASP A 41 5.52 14.81 -0.23
CA ASP A 41 5.62 15.58 1.02
C ASP A 41 4.25 16.06 1.49
N ASP A 42 3.47 16.66 0.58
CA ASP A 42 2.11 17.12 0.87
C ASP A 42 1.19 15.95 1.30
N THR A 43 1.35 14.78 0.68
CA THR A 43 0.59 13.59 1.04
C THR A 43 0.94 13.12 2.45
N CYS A 44 2.23 12.95 2.74
CA CYS A 44 2.70 12.53 4.05
C CYS A 44 2.29 13.50 5.15
N ALA A 45 2.41 14.81 4.90
CA ALA A 45 1.97 15.86 5.83
C ALA A 45 0.46 15.78 6.09
N ALA A 46 -0.35 15.62 5.03
CA ALA A 46 -1.80 15.56 5.15
C ALA A 46 -2.31 14.30 5.87
N THR A 47 -1.58 13.18 5.76
CA THR A 47 -2.00 11.90 6.35
C THR A 47 -1.31 11.59 7.67
N LYS A 48 -0.30 12.38 8.06
CA LYS A 48 0.63 12.13 9.17
C LYS A 48 1.41 10.82 9.02
N TYR A 49 1.63 10.38 7.79
CA TYR A 49 2.41 9.19 7.52
C TYR A 49 3.90 9.57 7.50
N ASP A 50 4.70 8.95 8.35
CA ASP A 50 6.14 9.18 8.48
C ASP A 50 6.98 7.92 8.21
N GLY A 51 6.33 6.85 7.74
CA GLY A 51 6.98 5.61 7.34
C GLY A 51 7.70 5.70 6.00
N LYS A 52 8.24 4.57 5.54
CA LYS A 52 8.98 4.50 4.28
C LYS A 52 8.04 4.65 3.09
N ALA A 53 8.39 5.54 2.15
CA ALA A 53 7.68 5.71 0.90
C ALA A 53 8.57 5.42 -0.31
N ILE A 54 7.98 4.84 -1.36
CA ILE A 54 8.62 4.61 -2.66
C ILE A 54 7.76 5.24 -3.75
N VAL A 55 8.39 6.08 -4.56
CA VAL A 55 7.81 6.67 -5.76
C VAL A 55 8.25 5.81 -6.96
N ASP A 56 7.29 5.13 -7.59
CA ASP A 56 7.48 4.17 -8.68
C ASP A 56 6.58 4.50 -9.88
N PRO A 57 6.85 5.63 -10.59
CA PRO A 57 5.99 6.12 -11.67
C PRO A 57 5.92 5.17 -12.87
N GLU A 58 6.90 4.27 -13.01
CA GLU A 58 6.96 3.26 -14.07
C GLU A 58 6.25 1.93 -13.69
N ASN A 59 5.74 1.84 -12.46
CA ASN A 59 5.12 0.63 -11.91
C ASN A 59 6.05 -0.59 -11.94
N ARG A 60 7.37 -0.40 -11.76
CA ARG A 60 8.36 -1.50 -11.78
C ARG A 60 8.13 -2.48 -10.63
N LEU A 61 7.86 -1.98 -9.42
CA LEU A 61 7.60 -2.83 -8.25
C LEU A 61 6.27 -3.57 -8.40
N ALA A 62 5.24 -2.89 -8.88
CA ALA A 62 3.95 -3.53 -9.13
C ALA A 62 4.09 -4.73 -10.11
N LYS A 63 4.82 -4.54 -11.21
CA LYS A 63 5.09 -5.61 -12.20
C LYS A 63 5.95 -6.74 -11.64
N GLU A 64 6.97 -6.40 -10.85
CA GLU A 64 7.85 -7.40 -10.22
C GLU A 64 7.10 -8.26 -9.20
N LEU A 65 6.28 -7.64 -8.35
CA LEU A 65 5.47 -8.36 -7.35
C LEU A 65 4.43 -9.27 -7.99
N ASP A 66 3.84 -8.84 -9.11
CA ASP A 66 2.92 -9.65 -9.92
C ASP A 66 3.64 -10.83 -10.59
N ALA A 67 4.82 -10.59 -11.20
CA ALA A 67 5.63 -11.64 -11.81
C ALA A 67 6.08 -12.72 -10.80
N ARG A 68 6.22 -12.35 -9.52
CA ARG A 68 6.50 -13.28 -8.41
C ARG A 68 5.25 -13.97 -7.85
N GLY A 69 4.06 -13.62 -8.33
CA GLY A 69 2.79 -14.17 -7.84
C GLY A 69 2.43 -13.74 -6.41
N LEU A 70 2.95 -12.61 -5.93
CA LEU A 70 2.74 -12.16 -4.54
C LEU A 70 1.47 -11.30 -4.40
N VAL A 71 1.30 -10.34 -5.30
CA VAL A 71 0.09 -9.50 -5.38
C VAL A 71 -0.07 -8.99 -6.81
N HIS A 72 -1.29 -9.11 -7.34
CA HIS A 72 -1.62 -8.54 -8.63
C HIS A 72 -2.07 -7.08 -8.45
N VAL A 73 -1.37 -6.14 -9.07
CA VAL A 73 -1.73 -4.72 -9.03
C VAL A 73 -2.20 -4.29 -10.40
N ALA A 74 -3.51 -4.05 -10.54
CA ALA A 74 -4.04 -3.50 -11.78
C ALA A 74 -3.42 -2.12 -12.08
N ILE A 75 -3.01 -1.90 -13.32
CA ILE A 75 -2.49 -0.61 -13.81
C ILE A 75 -3.50 -0.07 -14.82
N SER A 76 -4.07 1.10 -14.57
CA SER A 76 -5.06 1.72 -15.46
C SER A 76 -4.53 3.00 -16.08
N GLU A 77 -4.97 3.32 -17.29
CA GLU A 77 -4.70 4.62 -17.89
C GLU A 77 -5.31 5.76 -17.05
N ARG A 78 -4.55 6.85 -16.90
CA ARG A 78 -5.01 8.07 -16.25
C ARG A 78 -4.12 9.25 -16.66
N SER A 79 -4.74 10.38 -16.98
CA SER A 79 -4.02 11.64 -17.22
C SER A 79 -3.11 12.00 -16.04
N GLY A 80 -1.86 12.34 -16.34
CA GLY A 80 -0.82 12.64 -15.34
C GLY A 80 -0.03 11.43 -14.83
N TYR A 81 -0.27 10.23 -15.39
CA TYR A 81 0.49 9.01 -15.11
C TYR A 81 0.98 8.38 -16.43
N ASP A 82 2.21 8.74 -16.84
CA ASP A 82 2.75 8.38 -18.16
C ASP A 82 2.87 6.86 -18.40
N HIS A 83 2.99 6.07 -17.33
CA HIS A 83 3.06 4.61 -17.39
C HIS A 83 1.86 3.92 -16.74
N GLY A 84 0.75 4.66 -16.61
CA GLY A 84 -0.46 4.20 -15.95
C GLY A 84 -0.41 4.33 -14.42
N MET A 85 -1.59 4.32 -13.82
CA MET A 85 -1.79 4.46 -12.39
C MET A 85 -2.00 3.09 -11.74
N ALA A 86 -1.10 2.71 -10.83
CA ALA A 86 -1.33 1.59 -9.92
C ALA A 86 -2.63 1.76 -9.12
N GLN A 87 -3.52 0.79 -9.25
CA GLN A 87 -4.68 0.64 -8.41
C GLN A 87 -4.28 0.27 -6.98
N PRO A 88 -5.13 0.57 -5.97
CA PRO A 88 -4.87 0.18 -4.60
C PRO A 88 -4.71 -1.34 -4.49
N ALA A 89 -3.72 -1.75 -3.72
CA ALA A 89 -3.44 -3.12 -3.33
C ALA A 89 -2.75 -3.10 -1.97
N LEU A 90 -2.74 -4.24 -1.29
CA LEU A 90 -2.08 -4.47 -0.01
C LEU A 90 -1.38 -5.82 -0.06
N LEU A 91 -0.18 -5.87 0.50
CA LEU A 91 0.61 -7.09 0.64
C LEU A 91 1.33 -7.05 1.99
N VAL A 92 1.19 -8.13 2.76
CA VAL A 92 1.95 -8.39 3.98
C VAL A 92 2.68 -9.70 3.78
N LEU A 93 4.01 -9.68 3.92
CA LEU A 93 4.85 -10.87 3.81
C LEU A 93 5.85 -10.95 4.96
N LYS A 94 6.21 -12.18 5.34
CA LYS A 94 7.34 -12.50 6.20
C LYS A 94 8.64 -12.37 5.41
N GLU A 95 9.77 -12.21 6.11
CA GLU A 95 11.10 -12.11 5.51
C GLU A 95 11.45 -13.31 4.62
N ASN A 96 10.95 -14.50 4.95
CA ASN A 96 11.12 -15.73 4.17
C ASN A 96 10.25 -15.80 2.90
N GLY A 97 9.46 -14.78 2.60
CA GLY A 97 8.58 -14.71 1.44
C GLY A 97 7.17 -15.30 1.64
N THR A 98 6.83 -15.82 2.83
CA THR A 98 5.45 -16.25 3.13
C THR A 98 4.51 -15.04 3.12
N VAL A 99 3.50 -15.07 2.27
CA VAL A 99 2.42 -14.07 2.24
C VAL A 99 1.45 -14.35 3.40
N LEU A 100 1.19 -13.35 4.22
CA LEU A 100 0.19 -13.40 5.31
C LEU A 100 -1.14 -12.80 4.88
N GLU A 101 -1.08 -11.69 4.14
CA GLU A 101 -2.25 -10.99 3.61
C GLU A 101 -1.93 -10.46 2.21
N SER A 102 -2.86 -10.62 1.28
CA SER A 102 -2.75 -10.06 -0.06
C SER A 102 -4.13 -9.66 -0.54
N TRP A 103 -4.28 -8.41 -0.92
CA TRP A 103 -5.52 -7.86 -1.43
C TRP A 103 -5.24 -6.95 -2.61
N MET A 104 -6.14 -6.99 -3.59
CA MET A 104 -6.14 -6.07 -4.70
C MET A 104 -7.54 -5.53 -4.95
N ASN A 105 -7.59 -4.32 -5.48
CA ASN A 105 -8.84 -3.71 -5.86
C ASN A 105 -9.47 -4.41 -7.07
N LEU A 106 -10.57 -5.14 -6.83
CA LEU A 106 -11.35 -5.84 -7.85
C LEU A 106 -12.65 -5.10 -8.24
N GLY A 107 -13.17 -4.25 -7.35
CA GLY A 107 -14.54 -3.71 -7.45
C GLY A 107 -14.70 -2.20 -7.22
N GLY A 108 -13.63 -1.46 -6.94
CA GLY A 108 -13.65 0.00 -6.93
C GLY A 108 -13.04 0.66 -5.69
N ALA A 109 -13.79 1.54 -5.03
CA ALA A 109 -13.27 2.28 -3.87
C ALA A 109 -13.77 1.75 -2.52
N LYS A 110 -14.83 0.92 -2.55
CA LYS A 110 -15.62 0.51 -1.38
C LYS A 110 -15.31 -0.90 -0.89
N ASP A 111 -14.52 -1.65 -1.64
CA ASP A 111 -14.07 -3.02 -1.38
C ASP A 111 -12.70 -3.07 -0.68
N ARG A 112 -12.16 -1.90 -0.30
CA ARG A 112 -10.88 -1.82 0.41
C ARG A 112 -11.03 -2.43 1.81
N PRO A 113 -10.11 -3.31 2.25
CA PRO A 113 -10.14 -3.81 3.60
C PRO A 113 -9.85 -2.69 4.60
N VAL A 114 -10.41 -2.81 5.80
CA VAL A 114 -10.11 -1.96 6.94
C VAL A 114 -8.73 -2.39 7.47
N LEU A 115 -7.78 -1.45 7.57
CA LEU A 115 -6.39 -1.82 7.90
C LEU A 115 -6.24 -2.37 9.32
N ASP A 116 -7.11 -1.96 10.24
CA ASP A 116 -7.13 -2.51 11.61
C ASP A 116 -7.48 -4.01 11.58
N GLU A 117 -8.50 -4.41 10.83
CA GLU A 117 -8.89 -5.84 10.65
C GLU A 117 -7.78 -6.64 9.95
N VAL A 118 -7.11 -6.04 8.95
CA VAL A 118 -5.95 -6.67 8.31
C VAL A 118 -4.83 -6.89 9.31
N TRP A 119 -4.55 -5.91 10.17
CA TRP A 119 -3.49 -6.03 11.17
C TRP A 119 -3.83 -7.08 12.24
N GLU A 120 -5.08 -7.12 12.72
CA GLU A 120 -5.56 -8.16 13.64
C GLU A 120 -5.36 -9.58 13.06
N ASN A 121 -5.66 -9.76 11.77
CA ASN A 121 -5.42 -11.04 11.09
C ASN A 121 -3.92 -11.37 10.99
N VAL A 122 -3.07 -10.38 10.71
CA VAL A 122 -1.61 -10.56 10.66
C VAL A 122 -1.09 -10.98 12.03
N GLU A 123 -1.49 -10.30 13.11
CA GLU A 123 -1.08 -10.65 14.48
C GLU A 123 -1.52 -12.06 14.86
N ALA A 124 -2.74 -12.46 14.50
CA ALA A 124 -3.22 -13.82 14.71
C ALA A 124 -2.35 -14.87 13.98
N GLN A 125 -1.91 -14.59 12.75
CA GLN A 125 -1.02 -15.47 11.99
C GLN A 125 0.45 -15.45 12.44
N LEU A 126 0.87 -14.42 13.19
CA LEU A 126 2.21 -14.36 13.79
C LEU A 126 2.29 -15.15 15.10
N HIS A 127 1.18 -15.27 15.83
CA HIS A 127 1.13 -15.90 17.16
C HIS A 127 0.43 -17.26 17.19
N GLY A 128 -0.26 -17.67 16.12
CA GLY A 128 -0.81 -19.02 15.92
C GLY A 128 0.19 -19.97 15.29
#